data_AF-A0A2A3TUG3-F1
#
_entry.id   AF-A0A2A3TUG3-F1
#
_cell.length_a   1.000
_cell.length_b   1.000
_cell.length_c   1.000
_cell.angle_alpha   90.00
_cell.angle_beta   90.00
_cell.angle_gamma   90.00
#
_symmetry.space_group_name_H-M   'P 1'
#
loop_
_entity.id
_entity.type
_entity.pdbx_description
1 polymer ?
#
loop_
_entity_poly.entity_id
_entity_poly.type
_entity_poly.pdbx_seq_one_letter_code
_entity_poly.pdbx_strand_id
1 'polypeptide(L)'
;MNHHDLFMTRLDELLKRKNLTLNRLATLAGVTQSTFSNMYNRPNAVPKLDTLYAIAEGLNMSITELLDFPPYNERPDGSSSTKEQSKWEKLGDALTSDEKERVRRILAGEVEK
;
A
#
# COMPACT_ATOMS: atom_id res chain seq x y z
N MET A 1 6.77 12.38 14.08
CA MET A 1 5.98 11.88 12.93
C MET A 1 4.54 11.79 13.40
N ASN A 2 3.60 12.44 12.72
CA ASN A 2 2.18 12.32 13.06
C ASN A 2 1.53 11.24 12.19
N HIS A 3 1.29 10.06 12.76
CA HIS A 3 0.68 8.92 12.06
C HIS A 3 -0.76 9.22 11.61
N HIS A 4 -1.45 10.09 12.34
CA HIS A 4 -2.79 10.54 12.00
C HIS A 4 -2.80 11.29 10.66
N ASP A 5 -1.97 12.34 10.54
CA ASP A 5 -1.91 13.17 9.33
C ASP A 5 -1.50 12.37 8.09
N LEU A 6 -0.54 11.45 8.26
CA LEU A 6 -0.10 10.55 7.20
C LEU A 6 -1.23 9.66 6.70
N PHE A 7 -2.00 9.08 7.61
CA PHE A 7 -3.13 8.23 7.25
C PHE A 7 -4.26 9.04 6.60
N MET A 8 -4.61 10.22 7.12
CA MET A 8 -5.64 11.06 6.51
C MET A 8 -5.26 11.52 5.11
N THR A 9 -3.99 11.90 4.91
CA THR A 9 -3.46 12.25 3.58
C THR A 9 -3.60 11.08 2.60
N ARG A 10 -3.20 9.87 3.02
CA ARG A 10 -3.37 8.65 2.21
C ARG A 10 -4.84 8.39 1.88
N LEU A 11 -5.73 8.52 2.86
CA LEU A 11 -7.16 8.29 2.69
C LEU A 11 -7.75 9.27 1.66
N ASP A 12 -7.42 10.56 1.77
CA ASP A 12 -7.85 11.58 0.83
C ASP A 12 -7.36 11.32 -0.60
N GLU A 13 -6.12 10.85 -0.75
CA GLU A 13 -5.59 10.44 -2.06
C GLU A 13 -6.38 9.27 -2.66
N LEU A 14 -6.67 8.24 -1.87
CA LEU A 14 -7.42 7.07 -2.33
C LEU A 14 -8.85 7.45 -2.73
N LEU A 15 -9.52 8.29 -1.94
CA LEU A 15 -10.84 8.82 -2.23
C LEU A 15 -10.84 9.59 -3.56
N LYS A 16 -9.86 10.48 -3.77
CA LYS A 16 -9.70 11.24 -5.03
C LYS A 16 -9.46 10.32 -6.22
N ARG A 17 -8.54 9.35 -6.11
CA ARG A 17 -8.21 8.40 -7.19
C ARG A 17 -9.40 7.54 -7.59
N LYS A 18 -10.26 7.16 -6.62
CA LYS A 18 -11.47 6.37 -6.86
C LYS A 18 -12.72 7.21 -7.14
N ASN A 19 -12.61 8.55 -7.22
CA ASN A 19 -13.74 9.48 -7.34
C ASN A 19 -14.85 9.20 -6.30
N LEU A 20 -14.44 8.94 -5.05
CA LEU A 20 -15.32 8.54 -3.95
C LEU A 20 -15.41 9.65 -2.92
N THR A 21 -16.61 9.89 -2.38
CA THR A 21 -16.79 10.83 -1.27
C THR A 21 -16.61 10.13 0.08
N LEU A 22 -16.22 10.89 1.10
CA LEU A 22 -16.07 10.36 2.46
C LEU A 22 -17.38 9.75 2.99
N ASN A 23 -18.52 10.39 2.70
CA ASN A 23 -19.83 9.87 3.09
C ASN A 23 -20.16 8.55 2.42
N ARG A 24 -19.79 8.42 1.13
CA ARG A 24 -19.98 7.15 0.42
C ARG A 24 -19.09 6.06 0.99
N LEU A 25 -17.84 6.36 1.31
CA LEU A 25 -16.96 5.42 2.00
C LEU A 25 -17.53 5.01 3.35
N ALA A 26 -18.09 5.94 4.13
CA ALA A 26 -18.72 5.63 5.41
C ALA A 26 -19.83 4.58 5.28
N THR A 27 -20.70 4.73 4.28
CA THR A 27 -21.72 3.73 3.97
C THR A 27 -21.14 2.39 3.55
N LEU A 28 -20.10 2.39 2.69
CA LEU A 28 -19.49 1.17 2.18
C LEU A 28 -18.70 0.40 3.25
N ALA A 29 -18.02 1.12 4.14
CA ALA A 29 -17.23 0.56 5.23
C ALA A 29 -18.09 0.14 6.44
N GLY A 30 -19.40 0.45 6.46
CA GLY A 30 -20.24 0.24 7.64
C GLY A 30 -19.81 1.06 8.85
N VAL A 31 -19.09 2.16 8.64
CA VAL A 31 -18.56 3.05 9.69
C VAL A 31 -19.39 4.32 9.72
N THR A 32 -19.75 4.81 10.91
CA THR A 32 -20.58 6.02 11.02
C THR A 32 -19.83 7.26 10.51
N GLN A 33 -20.57 8.22 9.94
CA GLN A 33 -19.99 9.52 9.58
C GLN A 33 -19.38 10.25 10.79
N SER A 34 -19.93 10.06 12.00
CA SER A 34 -19.37 10.61 13.23
C SER A 34 -17.98 10.04 13.54
N THR A 35 -17.72 8.78 13.21
CA THR A 35 -16.39 8.16 13.38
C THR A 35 -15.38 8.78 12.43
N PHE A 36 -15.75 8.95 11.16
CA PHE A 36 -14.90 9.66 10.20
C PHE A 36 -14.69 11.12 10.60
N SER A 37 -15.74 11.84 10.99
CA SER A 37 -15.64 13.23 11.45
C SER A 37 -14.73 13.35 12.68
N ASN A 38 -14.84 12.42 13.63
CA ASN A 38 -13.94 12.37 14.79
C ASN A 38 -12.49 12.07 14.41
N MET A 39 -12.28 11.22 13.40
CA MET A 39 -10.96 11.03 12.79
C MET A 39 -10.45 12.38 12.26
N TYR A 40 -11.09 12.98 11.26
CA TYR A 40 -10.57 14.21 10.63
C TYR A 40 -10.39 15.41 11.57
N ASN A 41 -11.22 15.53 12.61
CA ASN A 41 -11.20 16.70 13.50
C ASN A 41 -10.31 16.55 14.74
N ARG A 42 -9.82 15.35 15.06
CA ARG A 42 -9.01 15.10 16.27
C ARG A 42 -7.59 14.67 15.87
N PRO A 43 -6.56 15.50 16.14
CA PRO A 43 -5.18 15.24 15.73
C PRO A 43 -4.56 13.92 16.21
N ASN A 44 -5.16 13.29 17.23
CA ASN A 44 -4.69 12.04 17.84
C ASN A 44 -5.67 10.86 17.62
N ALA A 45 -6.70 11.02 16.79
CA ALA A 45 -7.65 9.95 16.49
C ALA A 45 -7.10 9.04 15.40
N VAL A 46 -6.08 8.25 15.75
CA VAL A 46 -5.57 7.18 14.90
C VAL A 46 -6.59 6.03 14.88
N PRO A 47 -7.06 5.58 13.71
CA PRO A 47 -8.00 4.47 13.63
C PRO A 47 -7.39 3.18 14.21
N LYS A 48 -8.23 2.39 14.89
CA LYS A 48 -7.86 1.04 15.31
C LYS A 48 -7.78 0.11 14.11
N LEU A 49 -7.15 -1.05 14.30
CA LEU A 49 -7.01 -2.06 13.25
C LEU A 49 -8.37 -2.48 12.66
N ASP A 50 -9.39 -2.69 13.48
CA ASP A 50 -10.75 -3.03 13.02
C ASP A 50 -11.33 -1.94 12.10
N THR A 51 -11.08 -0.67 12.43
CA THR A 51 -11.52 0.46 11.61
C THR A 51 -10.74 0.55 10.30
N LEU A 52 -9.43 0.30 10.33
CA LEU A 52 -8.60 0.21 9.12
C LEU A 52 -9.09 -0.90 8.19
N TYR A 53 -9.42 -2.06 8.75
CA TYR A 53 -9.94 -3.18 8.00
C TYR A 53 -11.29 -2.85 7.35
N ALA A 54 -12.23 -2.27 8.11
CA ALA A 54 -13.51 -1.81 7.58
C ALA A 54 -13.35 -0.76 6.46
N ILE A 55 -12.40 0.19 6.61
CA ILE A 55 -12.07 1.16 5.58
C ILE A 55 -11.52 0.48 4.33
N ALA A 56 -10.63 -0.52 4.48
CA ALA A 56 -10.06 -1.27 3.36
C ALA A 56 -11.16 -2.03 2.59
N GLU A 57 -12.06 -2.72 3.30
CA GLU A 57 -13.23 -3.37 2.70
C GLU A 57 -14.14 -2.36 1.98
N GLY A 58 -14.41 -1.21 2.59
CA GLY A 58 -15.20 -0.14 1.97
C GLY A 58 -14.54 0.47 0.72
N LEU A 59 -13.22 0.41 0.60
CA LEU A 59 -12.45 0.83 -0.58
C LEU A 59 -12.26 -0.31 -1.61
N ASN A 60 -12.76 -1.51 -1.32
CA ASN A 60 -12.56 -2.73 -2.09
C ASN A 60 -11.08 -3.01 -2.35
N MET A 61 -10.29 -3.05 -1.26
CA MET A 61 -8.86 -3.38 -1.29
C MET A 61 -8.44 -4.08 0.02
N SER A 62 -7.29 -4.73 0.00
CA SER A 62 -6.69 -5.32 1.19
C SER A 62 -6.12 -4.26 2.14
N ILE A 63 -5.99 -4.60 3.42
CA ILE A 63 -5.35 -3.71 4.40
C ILE A 63 -3.87 -3.42 4.05
N THR A 64 -3.19 -4.39 3.41
CA THR A 64 -1.82 -4.22 2.93
C THR A 64 -1.74 -3.15 1.84
N GLU A 65 -2.69 -3.11 0.90
CA GLU A 65 -2.72 -2.06 -0.13
C GLU A 65 -3.12 -0.69 0.46
N LEU A 66 -4.00 -0.67 1.46
CA LEU A 66 -4.37 0.56 2.17
C LEU A 66 -3.13 1.19 2.81
N LEU A 67 -2.30 0.36 3.46
CA LEU A 67 -1.08 0.76 4.16
C LEU A 67 0.17 0.76 3.27
N ASP A 68 0.05 0.51 1.97
CA ASP A 68 1.17 0.55 1.02
C ASP A 68 1.56 2.00 0.67
N PHE A 69 2.19 2.68 1.64
CA PHE A 69 2.77 4.01 1.49
C PHE A 69 3.82 4.29 2.58
N PRO A 70 4.82 5.17 2.35
CA PRO A 70 5.82 5.49 3.36
C PRO A 70 5.20 6.12 4.62
N PRO A 71 5.71 5.78 5.81
CA PRO A 71 6.83 4.86 6.08
C PRO A 71 6.40 3.39 6.19
N TYR A 72 5.10 3.09 6.10
CA TYR A 72 4.54 1.79 6.48
C TYR A 72 4.92 0.64 5.52
N ASN A 73 5.32 0.99 4.29
CA ASN A 73 5.85 0.04 3.32
C ASN A 73 7.38 0.06 3.21
N GLU A 74 8.07 0.81 4.07
CA GLU A 74 9.53 0.91 4.07
C GLU A 74 10.14 0.16 5.26
N ARG A 75 11.24 -0.55 5.00
CA ARG A 75 12.08 -1.13 6.05
C ARG A 75 12.94 -0.03 6.70
N PRO A 76 13.52 -0.27 7.89
CA PRO A 76 14.38 0.71 8.57
C PRO A 76 15.60 1.19 7.76
N ASP A 77 16.06 0.40 6.79
CA ASP A 77 17.15 0.75 5.86
C ASP A 77 16.67 1.54 4.63
N GLY A 78 15.39 1.89 4.54
CA GLY A 78 14.77 2.60 3.44
C GLY A 78 14.41 1.74 2.22
N SER A 79 14.69 0.42 2.26
CA SER A 79 14.25 -0.52 1.24
C SER A 79 12.73 -0.75 1.32
N SER A 80 12.08 -0.99 0.19
CA SER A 80 10.67 -1.42 0.13
C SER A 80 10.48 -2.45 -0.98
N SER A 81 9.45 -3.29 -0.87
CA SER A 81 9.11 -4.27 -1.90
C SER A 81 8.97 -3.62 -3.28
N THR A 82 8.31 -2.47 -3.34
CA THR A 82 8.13 -1.70 -4.58
C THR A 82 9.45 -1.18 -5.15
N LYS A 83 10.35 -0.64 -4.31
CA LYS A 83 11.68 -0.18 -4.74
C LYS A 83 12.57 -1.34 -5.20
N GLU A 84 12.49 -2.49 -4.52
CA GLU A 84 13.21 -3.72 -4.88
C GLU A 84 12.70 -4.27 -6.21
N GLN A 85 11.39 -4.38 -6.41
CA GLN A 85 10.79 -4.82 -7.68
C GLN A 85 11.23 -3.95 -8.85
N SER A 86 11.12 -2.62 -8.73
CA SER A 86 11.59 -1.71 -9.80
C SER A 86 13.09 -1.80 -10.08
N LYS A 87 13.91 -2.16 -9.08
CA LYS A 87 15.34 -2.43 -9.30
C LYS A 87 15.54 -3.72 -10.09
N TRP A 88 14.87 -4.80 -9.71
CA TRP A 88 14.97 -6.10 -10.39
C TRP A 88 14.40 -6.05 -11.81
N GLU A 89 13.31 -5.34 -12.04
CA GLU A 89 12.73 -5.11 -13.37
C GLU A 89 13.72 -4.36 -14.27
N LYS A 90 14.30 -3.25 -13.81
CA LYS A 90 15.34 -2.52 -14.57
C LYS A 90 16.55 -3.39 -14.90
N LEU A 91 16.99 -4.20 -13.94
CA LEU A 91 18.09 -5.14 -14.16
C LEU A 91 17.68 -6.20 -15.19
N GLY A 92 16.48 -6.76 -15.08
CA GLY A 92 15.93 -7.71 -16.03
C GLY A 92 15.83 -7.12 -17.43
N ASP A 93 15.27 -5.93 -17.59
CA ASP A 93 15.11 -5.26 -18.89
C ASP A 93 16.44 -4.90 -19.56
N ALA A 94 17.49 -4.65 -18.77
CA ALA A 94 18.84 -4.41 -19.28
C ALA A 94 19.54 -5.67 -19.80
N LEU A 95 19.03 -6.88 -19.50
CA LEU A 95 19.61 -8.15 -19.96
C LEU A 95 19.12 -8.52 -21.35
N THR A 96 20.02 -9.09 -22.15
CA THR A 96 19.71 -9.76 -23.42
C THR A 96 18.88 -11.04 -23.20
N SER A 97 18.25 -11.55 -24.26
CA SER A 97 17.47 -12.80 -24.19
C SER A 97 18.31 -13.99 -23.70
N ASP A 98 19.56 -14.09 -24.13
CA ASP A 98 20.47 -15.17 -23.70
C ASP A 98 20.87 -15.03 -22.23
N GLU A 99 21.06 -13.80 -21.75
CA GLU A 99 21.33 -13.53 -20.33
C GLU A 99 20.12 -13.86 -19.43
N LYS A 100 18.91 -13.51 -19.88
CA LYS A 100 17.67 -13.87 -19.20
C LYS A 100 17.50 -15.38 -19.09
N GLU A 101 17.81 -16.11 -20.17
CA GLU A 101 17.76 -17.58 -20.19
C GLU A 101 18.78 -18.21 -19.25
N ARG A 102 20.00 -17.65 -19.15
CA ARG A 102 20.99 -18.10 -18.15
C ARG A 102 20.50 -17.90 -16.71
N VAL A 103 19.96 -16.72 -16.41
CA VAL A 103 19.39 -16.42 -15.08
C VAL A 103 18.24 -17.36 -14.77
N ARG A 104 17.33 -17.61 -15.72
CA ARG A 104 16.22 -18.56 -15.58
C ARG A 104 16.74 -19.95 -15.19
N ARG A 105 17.74 -20.50 -15.90
CA ARG A 105 18.31 -21.82 -15.60
C ARG A 105 18.90 -21.91 -14.20
N ILE A 106 19.60 -20.86 -13.77
CA ILE A 106 20.16 -20.78 -12.40
C ILE A 106 19.03 -20.81 -11.36
N LEU A 107 17.98 -20.02 -11.56
CA LEU A 107 16.83 -19.96 -10.64
C LEU A 107 16.01 -21.25 -10.61
N ALA A 108 15.88 -21.93 -11.76
CA ALA A 108 15.19 -23.21 -11.89
C ALA A 108 16.03 -24.38 -11.35
N GLY A 109 17.30 -24.16 -10.97
CA GLY A 109 18.20 -25.21 -10.53
C GLY A 109 18.64 -26.15 -11.67
N GLU A 110 18.50 -25.71 -12.93
CA GLU A 110 18.82 -26.48 -14.14
C GLU A 110 20.33 -26.43 -14.50
N VAL A 111 21.15 -25.76 -13.69
CA VAL A 111 22.60 -25.70 -13.87
C VAL A 111 23.26 -26.72 -12.95
N GLU A 112 23.67 -27.86 -13.51
CA GLU A 112 24.60 -28.77 -12.84
C GLU A 112 25.94 -28.05 -12.58
N LYS A 113 26.51 -28.30 -11.39
CA LYS A 113 27.81 -27.76 -10.97
C LYS A 113 28.95 -28.24 -11.86
#